data_AF-A0A2A6LQG8-F1
#
_entry.id   AF-A0A2A6LQG8-F1
#
_cell.length_a   1.000
_cell.length_b   1.000
_cell.length_c   1.000
_cell.angle_alpha   90.00
_cell.angle_beta   90.00
_cell.angle_gamma   90.00
#
_symmetry.space_group_name_H-M   'P 1'
#
loop_
_entity.id
_entity.type
_entity.pdbx_description
1 polymer ?
#
loop_
_entity_poly.entity_id
_entity_poly.type
_entity_poly.pdbx_seq_one_letter_code
_entity_poly.pdbx_strand_id
1 'polypeptide(L)'
;MQFAPQQDEALKAVSRWLKEGRSPLFRLFGYAGTGKTTLARHFAEHVDGEVLFAAFTGKAAQVLRSKGASNAKTIHSLIYRPRGEEEVEDEETGKTSIAPMFAINRQSPVAKAALIIIDECSMVDEALGKDLMSFGTPILVLGDPGQLPPVTGGGYFTNHEPDYLLTDIHRQARDNPIIQLAMHVREGKEIMHGDFGKAQIISKGDVTQPLVLEADQVLVGTNRTRRRYNQRLRELKGFTSEYPQSGDKLVCLRNDPAKGLLNGSLWQVMSSSKETVKPGINLMIRPEDDDMDRGAAKIKLLKAAFENVEGEIPWSTRKRYDEFDYGYALTVHKAQGSQWDNVVLFDESWAFRDTRERWLYTAITRAAERLTIVR
;
A
#
# COMPACT_ATOMS: atom_id res chain seq x y z
N MET A 1 -14.22 15.50 -21.18
CA MET A 1 -14.31 14.03 -20.94
C MET A 1 -15.78 13.71 -20.71
N GLN A 2 -16.36 12.68 -21.33
CA GLN A 2 -17.73 12.26 -21.00
C GLN A 2 -17.69 11.27 -19.84
N PHE A 3 -18.30 11.63 -18.71
CA PHE A 3 -18.42 10.77 -17.53
C PHE A 3 -19.63 9.84 -17.65
N ALA A 4 -19.56 8.67 -17.01
CA ALA A 4 -20.73 7.81 -16.87
C ALA A 4 -21.81 8.50 -16.00
N PRO A 5 -23.11 8.16 -16.15
CA PRO A 5 -24.18 8.83 -15.40
C PRO A 5 -23.95 8.87 -13.88
N GLN A 6 -23.53 7.74 -13.28
CA GLN A 6 -23.27 7.69 -11.84
C GLN A 6 -22.07 8.54 -11.41
N GLN A 7 -21.06 8.67 -12.28
CA GLN A 7 -19.90 9.53 -12.04
C GLN A 7 -20.28 11.01 -12.12
N ASP A 8 -21.14 11.38 -13.07
CA ASP A 8 -21.68 12.75 -13.19
C ASP A 8 -22.50 13.14 -11.96
N GLU A 9 -23.34 12.23 -11.46
CA GLU A 9 -24.08 12.45 -10.20
C GLU A 9 -23.16 12.56 -8.99
N ALA A 10 -22.07 11.77 -8.92
CA ALA A 10 -21.05 11.93 -7.88
C ALA A 10 -20.35 13.30 -7.96
N LEU A 11 -20.01 13.78 -9.17
CA LEU A 11 -19.43 15.10 -9.39
C LEU A 11 -20.36 16.21 -8.90
N LYS A 12 -21.66 16.12 -9.20
CA LYS A 12 -22.68 17.06 -8.73
C LYS A 12 -22.82 17.04 -7.22
N ALA A 13 -22.82 15.85 -6.60
CA ALA A 13 -22.93 15.69 -5.15
C ALA A 13 -21.75 16.34 -4.41
N VAL A 14 -20.51 16.04 -4.82
CA VAL A 14 -19.30 16.64 -4.23
C VAL A 14 -19.26 18.16 -4.48
N SER A 15 -19.62 18.61 -5.68
CA SER A 15 -19.67 20.04 -6.01
C SER A 15 -20.70 20.80 -5.16
N ARG A 16 -21.86 20.18 -4.88
CA ARG A 16 -22.88 20.74 -3.99
C ARG A 16 -22.36 20.82 -2.56
N TRP A 17 -21.75 19.74 -2.07
CA TRP A 17 -21.16 19.69 -0.73
C TRP A 17 -20.11 20.80 -0.50
N LEU A 18 -19.17 20.96 -1.45
CA LEU A 18 -18.14 22.01 -1.39
C LEU A 18 -18.75 23.42 -1.34
N LYS A 19 -19.81 23.67 -2.13
CA LYS A 19 -20.48 24.97 -2.17
C LYS A 19 -21.29 25.26 -0.91
N GLU A 20 -21.92 24.25 -0.31
CA GLU A 20 -22.73 24.42 0.89
C GLU A 20 -21.88 24.65 2.14
N GLY A 21 -20.68 24.06 2.22
CA GLY A 21 -19.75 24.26 3.34
C GLY A 21 -20.28 23.79 4.71
N ARG A 22 -21.34 22.96 4.72
CA ARG A 22 -22.02 22.52 5.96
C ARG A 22 -21.30 21.41 6.72
N SER A 23 -20.51 20.59 6.02
CA SER A 23 -19.72 19.51 6.60
C SER A 23 -18.27 19.63 6.10
N PRO A 24 -17.27 19.48 6.97
CA PRO A 24 -15.87 19.45 6.55
C PRO A 24 -15.45 18.12 5.87
N LEU A 25 -16.32 17.10 5.83
CA LEU A 25 -16.00 15.78 5.29
C LEU A 25 -17.05 15.29 4.30
N PHE A 26 -16.58 14.69 3.19
CA PHE A 26 -17.38 13.94 2.23
C PHE A 26 -16.72 12.61 1.89
N ARG A 27 -17.47 11.52 1.94
CA ARG A 27 -17.04 10.15 1.68
C ARG A 27 -17.56 9.70 0.32
N LEU A 28 -16.68 9.68 -0.66
CA LEU A 28 -16.94 9.12 -1.98
C LEU A 28 -16.30 7.74 -2.09
N PHE A 29 -17.10 6.71 -1.89
CA PHE A 29 -16.61 5.33 -1.96
C PHE A 29 -16.93 4.71 -3.32
N GLY A 30 -16.21 3.64 -3.65
CA GLY A 30 -16.48 2.89 -4.85
C GLY A 30 -15.57 1.68 -4.98
N TYR A 31 -16.02 0.70 -5.74
CA TYR A 31 -15.23 -0.51 -5.98
C TYR A 31 -14.09 -0.27 -6.98
N ALA A 32 -13.27 -1.27 -7.23
CA ALA A 32 -12.23 -1.25 -8.24
C ALA A 32 -12.85 -1.05 -9.63
N GLY A 33 -12.22 -0.21 -10.46
CA GLY A 33 -12.72 0.07 -11.82
C GLY A 33 -13.90 1.06 -11.92
N THR A 34 -14.38 1.64 -10.82
CA THR A 34 -15.48 2.64 -10.86
C THR A 34 -15.01 4.07 -11.16
N GLY A 35 -13.69 4.30 -11.22
CA GLY A 35 -13.11 5.58 -11.67
C GLY A 35 -12.88 6.64 -10.58
N LYS A 36 -12.78 6.24 -9.30
CA LYS A 36 -12.49 7.15 -8.17
C LYS A 36 -11.33 8.12 -8.44
N THR A 37 -10.18 7.63 -8.88
CA THR A 37 -9.00 8.45 -9.17
C THR A 37 -9.22 9.41 -10.34
N THR A 38 -10.06 9.06 -11.32
CA THR A 38 -10.44 9.98 -12.41
C THR A 38 -11.29 11.13 -11.88
N LEU A 39 -12.24 10.85 -10.99
CA LEU A 39 -13.03 11.89 -10.32
C LEU A 39 -12.15 12.79 -9.45
N ALA A 40 -11.22 12.20 -8.70
CA ALA A 40 -10.27 12.92 -7.86
C ALA A 40 -9.48 13.99 -8.63
N ARG A 41 -8.96 13.62 -9.80
CA ARG A 41 -8.24 14.54 -10.70
C ARG A 41 -9.16 15.62 -11.26
N HIS A 42 -10.36 15.24 -11.67
CA HIS A 42 -11.33 16.22 -12.16
C HIS A 42 -11.64 17.28 -11.09
N PHE A 43 -11.81 16.89 -9.82
CA PHE A 43 -11.99 17.86 -8.73
C PHE A 43 -10.76 18.75 -8.55
N ALA A 44 -9.56 18.19 -8.58
CA ALA A 44 -8.34 18.99 -8.45
C ALA A 44 -8.16 20.03 -9.56
N GLU A 45 -8.65 19.77 -10.77
CA GLU A 45 -8.57 20.70 -11.91
C GLU A 45 -9.67 21.78 -11.89
N HIS A 46 -10.79 21.56 -11.21
CA HIS A 46 -11.99 22.41 -11.30
C HIS A 46 -12.37 23.11 -9.99
N VAL A 47 -11.72 22.79 -8.87
CA VAL A 47 -11.86 23.52 -7.61
C VAL A 47 -10.99 24.77 -7.67
N ASP A 48 -11.56 25.92 -7.32
CA ASP A 48 -10.82 27.17 -7.20
C ASP A 48 -9.96 27.16 -5.92
N GLY A 49 -8.65 27.31 -6.06
CA GLY A 49 -7.67 27.23 -4.99
C GLY A 49 -6.80 25.96 -4.99
N GLU A 50 -5.97 25.81 -3.95
CA GLU A 50 -5.02 24.70 -3.87
C GLU A 50 -5.73 23.40 -3.43
N VAL A 51 -5.59 22.33 -4.22
CA VAL A 51 -6.05 20.98 -3.86
C VAL A 51 -4.86 20.11 -3.49
N LEU A 52 -4.87 19.55 -2.28
CA LEU A 52 -3.82 18.66 -1.79
C LEU A 52 -4.26 17.21 -1.88
N PHE A 53 -3.38 16.34 -2.39
CA PHE A 53 -3.59 14.90 -2.36
C PHE A 53 -2.84 14.26 -1.19
N ALA A 54 -3.51 13.32 -0.53
CA ALA A 54 -2.96 12.59 0.60
C ALA A 54 -3.28 11.10 0.54
N ALA A 55 -2.43 10.28 1.14
CA ALA A 55 -2.72 8.88 1.41
C ALA A 55 -2.17 8.45 2.78
N PHE A 56 -2.61 7.31 3.30
CA PHE A 56 -2.11 6.80 4.57
C PHE A 56 -0.62 6.40 4.48
N THR A 57 -0.25 5.63 3.44
CA THR A 57 1.13 5.14 3.25
C THR A 57 1.89 5.93 2.19
N GLY A 58 3.23 5.91 2.32
CA GLY A 58 4.13 6.52 1.33
C GLY A 58 4.02 5.88 -0.06
N LYS A 59 3.77 4.57 -0.13
CA LYS A 59 3.56 3.83 -1.37
C LYS A 59 2.23 4.19 -2.04
N ALA A 60 1.14 4.32 -1.28
CA ALA A 60 -0.13 4.79 -1.83
C ALA A 60 -0.02 6.24 -2.36
N ALA A 61 0.67 7.12 -1.63
CA ALA A 61 0.94 8.48 -2.11
C ALA A 61 1.77 8.49 -3.41
N GLN A 62 2.73 7.57 -3.56
CA GLN A 62 3.49 7.39 -4.80
C GLN A 62 2.62 6.91 -5.96
N VAL A 63 1.72 5.95 -5.73
CA VAL A 63 0.76 5.48 -6.75
C VAL A 63 -0.17 6.62 -7.19
N LEU A 64 -0.55 7.52 -6.28
CA LEU A 64 -1.30 8.74 -6.64
C LEU A 64 -0.47 9.66 -7.55
N ARG A 65 0.81 9.89 -7.22
CA ARG A 65 1.72 10.72 -8.05
C ARG A 65 1.86 10.16 -9.46
N SER A 66 2.07 8.85 -9.61
CA SER A 66 2.18 8.22 -10.95
C SER A 66 0.89 8.32 -11.76
N LYS A 67 -0.27 8.47 -11.10
CA LYS A 67 -1.57 8.71 -11.73
C LYS A 67 -1.88 10.18 -12.02
N GLY A 68 -0.93 11.09 -11.77
CA GLY A 68 -1.02 12.52 -12.11
C GLY A 68 -1.26 13.46 -10.92
N ALA A 69 -1.41 12.96 -9.69
CA ALA A 69 -1.52 13.79 -8.49
C ALA A 69 -0.12 14.13 -7.95
N SER A 70 0.63 14.98 -8.67
CA SER A 70 2.06 15.24 -8.44
C SER A 70 2.41 15.73 -7.03
N ASN A 71 1.49 16.42 -6.35
CA ASN A 71 1.67 16.93 -4.99
C ASN A 71 1.25 15.92 -3.89
N ALA A 72 0.95 14.67 -4.23
CA ALA A 72 0.47 13.69 -3.25
C ALA A 72 1.53 13.34 -2.19
N LYS A 73 1.14 13.41 -0.91
CA LYS A 73 1.98 13.15 0.27
C LYS A 73 1.30 12.19 1.24
N THR A 74 2.00 11.75 2.29
CA THR A 74 1.32 11.02 3.37
C THR A 74 0.57 11.99 4.28
N ILE A 75 -0.56 11.58 4.84
CA ILE A 75 -1.32 12.39 5.82
C ILE A 75 -0.39 12.84 6.95
N HIS A 76 0.42 11.92 7.48
CA HIS A 76 1.41 12.21 8.52
C HIS A 76 2.37 13.35 8.14
N SER A 77 2.96 13.30 6.93
CA SER A 77 3.89 14.34 6.47
C SER A 77 3.21 15.69 6.18
N LEU A 78 1.90 15.67 5.94
CA LEU A 78 1.12 16.89 5.73
C LEU A 78 0.79 17.57 7.04
N ILE A 79 0.33 16.83 8.05
CA ILE A 79 -0.22 17.44 9.27
C ILE A 79 0.73 17.50 10.45
N TYR A 80 1.82 16.72 10.46
CA TYR A 80 2.76 16.69 11.57
C TYR A 80 4.12 17.29 11.25
N ARG A 81 4.81 17.73 12.31
CA ARG A 81 6.25 18.01 12.33
C ARG A 81 6.92 17.21 13.45
N PRO A 82 8.19 16.80 13.30
CA PRO A 82 8.93 16.14 14.37
C PRO A 82 9.07 17.06 15.58
N ARG A 83 8.91 16.51 16.79
CA ARG A 83 9.07 17.25 18.06
C ARG A 83 10.11 16.62 19.00
N GLY A 84 10.50 15.37 18.78
CA GLY A 84 11.50 14.69 19.60
C GLY A 84 11.34 13.17 19.53
N GLU A 85 11.74 12.50 20.59
CA GLU A 85 11.68 11.06 20.78
C GLU A 85 11.16 10.77 22.21
N GLU A 86 10.33 9.75 22.39
CA GLU A 86 9.82 9.32 23.70
C GLU A 86 9.97 7.80 23.88
N GLU A 87 10.13 7.37 25.13
CA GLU A 87 10.10 5.96 25.48
C GLU A 87 8.64 5.49 25.59
N VAL A 88 8.28 4.54 24.72
CA VAL A 88 6.98 3.87 24.68
C VAL A 88 7.16 2.45 25.19
N GLU A 89 6.45 2.11 26.25
CA GLU A 89 6.38 0.75 26.77
C GLU A 89 5.20 0.03 26.13
N ASP A 90 5.47 -1.11 25.50
CA ASP A 90 4.46 -2.00 24.95
C ASP A 90 3.80 -2.76 26.11
N GLU A 91 2.51 -2.50 26.36
CA GLU A 91 1.76 -3.05 27.50
C GLU A 91 1.62 -4.59 27.46
N GLU A 92 1.68 -5.21 26.27
CA GLU A 92 1.58 -6.68 26.12
C GLU A 92 2.90 -7.38 26.36
N THR A 93 4.01 -6.75 25.97
CA THR A 93 5.35 -7.37 26.02
C THR A 93 6.24 -6.81 27.13
N GLY A 94 5.84 -5.72 27.78
CA GLY A 94 6.64 -4.97 28.76
C GLY A 94 7.91 -4.35 28.16
N LYS A 95 7.96 -4.18 26.83
CA LYS A 95 9.16 -3.74 26.12
C LYS A 95 9.15 -2.23 25.93
N THR A 96 10.16 -1.55 26.46
CA THR A 96 10.40 -0.13 26.19
C THR A 96 11.10 0.06 24.84
N SER A 97 10.51 0.87 23.97
CA SER A 97 11.05 1.25 22.66
C SER A 97 11.01 2.77 22.52
N ILE A 98 12.00 3.37 21.85
CA ILE A 98 11.95 4.82 21.61
C ILE A 98 11.19 5.07 20.30
N ALA A 99 10.12 5.85 20.38
CA ALA A 99 9.31 6.27 19.25
C ALA A 99 9.50 7.77 18.98
N PRO A 100 9.52 8.21 17.71
CA PRO A 100 9.53 9.62 17.37
C PRO A 100 8.22 10.29 17.81
N MET A 101 8.32 11.40 18.52
CA MET A 101 7.19 12.25 18.85
C MET A 101 6.88 13.20 17.72
N PHE A 102 5.59 13.32 17.41
CA PHE A 102 5.07 14.25 16.42
C PHE A 102 4.18 15.29 17.08
N ALA A 103 4.18 16.50 16.53
CA ALA A 103 3.25 17.54 16.91
C ALA A 103 2.54 18.09 15.68
N ILE A 104 1.27 18.45 15.83
CA ILE A 104 0.47 19.02 14.76
C ILE A 104 1.15 20.29 14.24
N ASN A 105 1.39 20.34 12.94
CA ASN A 105 1.91 21.47 12.22
C ASN A 105 0.75 22.39 11.79
N ARG A 106 0.35 23.30 12.67
CA ARG A 106 -0.71 24.30 12.39
C ARG A 106 -0.38 25.25 11.23
N GLN A 107 0.89 25.33 10.82
CA GLN A 107 1.34 26.13 9.66
C GLN A 107 1.36 25.31 8.36
N SER A 108 0.89 24.06 8.40
CA SER A 108 0.82 23.19 7.21
C SER A 108 0.01 23.83 6.07
N PRO A 109 0.38 23.57 4.80
CA PRO A 109 -0.44 23.92 3.63
C PRO A 109 -1.90 23.46 3.73
N VAL A 110 -2.14 22.39 4.48
CA VAL A 110 -3.48 21.86 4.82
C VAL A 110 -4.41 22.97 5.31
N ALA A 111 -3.93 23.90 6.15
CA ALA A 111 -4.75 24.97 6.73
C ALA A 111 -5.22 26.03 5.72
N LYS A 112 -4.63 26.07 4.52
CA LYS A 112 -4.92 27.06 3.48
C LYS A 112 -5.48 26.44 2.20
N ALA A 113 -5.45 25.12 2.09
CA ALA A 113 -5.97 24.41 0.93
C ALA A 113 -7.48 24.62 0.79
N ALA A 114 -7.97 24.64 -0.44
CA ALA A 114 -9.40 24.67 -0.74
C ALA A 114 -10.03 23.28 -0.54
N LEU A 115 -9.27 22.23 -0.78
CA LEU A 115 -9.71 20.84 -0.65
C LEU A 115 -8.52 19.92 -0.37
N ILE A 116 -8.75 18.90 0.45
CA ILE A 116 -7.84 17.78 0.64
C ILE A 116 -8.52 16.52 0.11
N ILE A 117 -7.87 15.82 -0.81
CA ILE A 117 -8.35 14.53 -1.33
C ILE A 117 -7.50 13.42 -0.73
N ILE A 118 -8.14 12.50 -0.01
CA ILE A 118 -7.47 11.35 0.62
C ILE A 118 -7.85 10.07 -0.11
N ASP A 119 -6.85 9.33 -0.60
CA ASP A 119 -7.05 7.95 -1.11
C ASP A 119 -6.51 6.92 -0.12
N GLU A 120 -6.96 5.67 -0.26
CA GLU A 120 -6.59 4.55 0.62
C GLU A 120 -6.76 4.89 2.12
N CYS A 121 -7.91 5.48 2.45
CA CYS A 121 -8.22 6.02 3.78
C CYS A 121 -8.60 4.97 4.83
N SER A 122 -8.75 3.70 4.44
CA SER A 122 -9.20 2.62 5.33
C SER A 122 -8.26 2.42 6.52
N MET A 123 -6.97 2.71 6.33
CA MET A 123 -5.93 2.55 7.34
C MET A 123 -5.81 3.75 8.30
N VAL A 124 -6.61 4.81 8.13
CA VAL A 124 -6.56 5.99 9.00
C VAL A 124 -7.25 5.71 10.34
N ASP A 125 -6.50 5.84 11.43
CA ASP A 125 -7.01 5.69 12.80
C ASP A 125 -7.74 6.95 13.32
N GLU A 126 -8.35 6.80 14.51
CA GLU A 126 -9.15 7.83 15.17
C GLU A 126 -8.34 9.10 15.49
N ALA A 127 -7.09 8.93 15.94
CA ALA A 127 -6.24 10.06 16.34
C ALA A 127 -5.81 10.88 15.12
N LEU A 128 -5.28 10.21 14.10
CA LEU A 128 -4.87 10.83 12.84
C LEU A 128 -6.06 11.48 12.12
N GLY A 129 -7.21 10.81 12.14
CA GLY A 129 -8.47 11.33 11.61
C GLY A 129 -8.90 12.63 12.27
N LYS A 130 -8.99 12.64 13.61
CA LYS A 130 -9.34 13.83 14.40
C LYS A 130 -8.36 14.98 14.20
N ASP A 131 -7.05 14.69 14.18
CA ASP A 131 -6.02 15.69 13.99
C ASP A 131 -6.13 16.35 12.61
N LEU A 132 -6.40 15.57 11.57
CA LEU A 132 -6.63 16.10 10.22
C LEU A 132 -7.91 16.93 10.14
N MET A 133 -9.01 16.48 10.73
CA MET A 133 -10.28 17.22 10.80
C MET A 133 -10.12 18.56 11.58
N SER A 134 -9.18 18.64 12.52
CA SER A 134 -8.94 19.83 13.35
C SER A 134 -8.42 21.05 12.57
N PHE A 135 -8.05 20.88 11.31
CA PHE A 135 -7.67 21.98 10.42
C PHE A 135 -8.88 22.75 9.86
N GLY A 136 -10.07 22.15 9.87
CA GLY A 136 -11.29 22.77 9.34
C GLY A 136 -11.37 22.85 7.81
N THR A 137 -10.34 22.39 7.11
CA THR A 137 -10.30 22.31 5.65
C THR A 137 -11.27 21.25 5.15
N PRO A 138 -12.00 21.47 4.04
CA PRO A 138 -12.82 20.44 3.41
C PRO A 138 -11.99 19.21 2.98
N ILE A 139 -12.49 18.02 3.31
CA ILE A 139 -11.82 16.74 3.03
C ILE A 139 -12.75 15.86 2.20
N LEU A 140 -12.31 15.50 1.00
CA LEU A 140 -12.90 14.45 0.18
C LEU A 140 -12.12 13.15 0.42
N VAL A 141 -12.81 12.14 0.92
CA VAL A 141 -12.21 10.83 1.18
C VAL A 141 -12.68 9.83 0.13
N LEU A 142 -11.71 9.15 -0.47
CA LEU A 142 -11.89 8.06 -1.42
C LEU A 142 -11.60 6.73 -0.73
N GLY A 143 -12.55 5.82 -0.84
CA GLY A 143 -12.46 4.50 -0.20
C GLY A 143 -12.99 3.39 -1.09
N ASP A 144 -12.55 2.17 -0.82
CA ASP A 144 -13.09 0.96 -1.43
C ASP A 144 -13.64 0.03 -0.32
N PRO A 145 -14.97 -0.08 -0.18
CA PRO A 145 -15.57 -0.87 0.89
C PRO A 145 -15.39 -2.38 0.70
N GLY A 146 -14.95 -2.83 -0.50
CA GLY A 146 -14.63 -4.23 -0.76
C GLY A 146 -13.24 -4.63 -0.26
N GLN A 147 -12.33 -3.68 -0.03
CA GLN A 147 -10.98 -3.99 0.43
C GLN A 147 -10.95 -4.45 1.90
N LEU A 148 -9.84 -5.09 2.27
CA LEU A 148 -9.56 -5.51 3.64
C LEU A 148 -9.64 -4.33 4.61
N PRO A 149 -10.31 -4.52 5.76
CA PRO A 149 -10.25 -3.54 6.84
C PRO A 149 -8.81 -3.47 7.40
N PRO A 150 -8.48 -2.38 8.11
CA PRO A 150 -7.23 -2.30 8.87
C PRO A 150 -7.12 -3.43 9.90
N VAL A 151 -5.89 -3.92 10.11
CA VAL A 151 -5.62 -5.06 11.01
C VAL A 151 -5.79 -4.66 12.49
N THR A 152 -5.38 -3.45 12.87
CA THR A 152 -5.50 -2.93 14.25
C THR A 152 -5.45 -1.41 14.19
N GLY A 153 -6.44 -0.73 14.79
CA GLY A 153 -6.54 0.73 14.75
C GLY A 153 -6.76 1.25 13.32
N GLY A 154 -7.88 1.91 13.07
CA GLY A 154 -8.16 2.38 11.72
C GLY A 154 -9.65 2.53 11.42
N GLY A 155 -9.93 2.87 10.17
CA GLY A 155 -11.28 2.99 9.65
C GLY A 155 -12.02 4.25 10.09
N TYR A 156 -11.34 5.29 10.60
CA TYR A 156 -11.97 6.55 11.00
C TYR A 156 -12.94 7.08 9.93
N PHE A 157 -12.51 7.03 8.67
CA PHE A 157 -13.34 7.45 7.55
C PHE A 157 -14.27 6.35 7.02
N THR A 158 -13.88 5.08 7.11
CA THR A 158 -14.59 3.95 6.48
C THR A 158 -15.56 3.21 7.40
N ASN A 159 -15.59 3.51 8.70
CA ASN A 159 -16.54 2.93 9.67
C ASN A 159 -17.94 3.57 9.59
N HIS A 160 -18.14 4.50 8.66
CA HIS A 160 -19.41 5.16 8.39
C HIS A 160 -19.85 4.90 6.94
N GLU A 161 -21.15 4.97 6.70
CA GLU A 161 -21.68 4.89 5.34
C GLU A 161 -21.12 6.03 4.47
N PRO A 162 -20.85 5.76 3.18
CA PRO A 162 -20.44 6.80 2.26
C PRO A 162 -21.57 7.78 1.97
N ASP A 163 -21.21 9.06 1.78
CA ASP A 163 -22.13 10.08 1.28
C ASP A 163 -22.52 9.78 -0.19
N TYR A 164 -21.65 9.09 -0.93
CA TYR A 164 -21.95 8.57 -2.25
C TYR A 164 -21.16 7.29 -2.57
N LEU A 165 -21.82 6.26 -3.08
CA LEU A 165 -21.20 4.99 -3.47
C LEU A 165 -21.25 4.79 -4.99
N LEU A 166 -20.07 4.68 -5.61
CA LEU A 166 -19.92 4.29 -7.00
C LEU A 166 -19.95 2.76 -7.12
N THR A 167 -20.98 2.27 -7.81
CA THR A 167 -21.21 0.84 -8.07
C THR A 167 -20.93 0.46 -9.53
N ASP A 168 -21.04 1.43 -10.44
CA ASP A 168 -20.99 1.18 -11.87
C ASP A 168 -19.55 1.18 -12.37
N ILE A 169 -19.17 0.03 -12.93
CA ILE A 169 -17.85 -0.14 -13.52
C ILE A 169 -17.83 0.53 -14.89
N HIS A 170 -16.76 1.30 -15.13
CA HIS A 170 -16.55 2.00 -16.38
C HIS A 170 -16.46 1.03 -17.56
N ARG A 171 -16.95 1.40 -18.75
CA ARG A 171 -17.10 0.49 -19.91
C ARG A 171 -15.78 -0.25 -20.24
N GLN A 172 -14.67 0.48 -20.28
CA GLN A 172 -13.31 -0.07 -20.52
C GLN A 172 -12.87 -1.07 -19.44
N ALA A 173 -13.38 -0.96 -18.21
CA ALA A 173 -13.08 -1.87 -17.10
C ALA A 173 -14.05 -3.05 -17.02
N ARG A 174 -15.22 -3.00 -17.69
CA ARG A 174 -16.17 -4.12 -17.73
C ARG A 174 -15.61 -5.32 -18.46
N ASP A 175 -14.83 -5.10 -19.50
CA ASP A 175 -14.21 -6.16 -20.29
C ASP A 175 -12.87 -6.64 -19.67
N ASN A 176 -12.47 -6.11 -18.50
CA ASN A 176 -11.26 -6.54 -17.81
C ASN A 176 -11.55 -7.77 -16.92
N PRO A 177 -11.00 -8.96 -17.24
CA PRO A 177 -11.23 -10.20 -16.49
C PRO A 177 -10.83 -10.11 -15.02
N ILE A 178 -9.80 -9.32 -14.69
CA ILE A 178 -9.33 -9.11 -13.31
C ILE A 178 -10.41 -8.38 -12.50
N ILE A 179 -11.02 -7.35 -13.07
CA ILE A 179 -12.09 -6.58 -12.41
C ILE A 179 -13.35 -7.43 -12.26
N GLN A 180 -13.73 -8.17 -13.31
CA GLN A 180 -14.86 -9.12 -13.23
C GLN A 180 -14.66 -10.15 -12.12
N LEU A 181 -13.46 -10.73 -12.03
CA LEU A 181 -13.11 -11.70 -11.01
C LEU A 181 -13.16 -11.10 -9.61
N ALA A 182 -12.67 -9.87 -9.43
CA ALA A 182 -12.79 -9.15 -8.16
C ALA A 182 -14.27 -8.99 -7.75
N MET A 183 -15.15 -8.67 -8.69
CA MET A 183 -16.59 -8.56 -8.42
C MET A 183 -17.24 -9.90 -8.08
N HIS A 184 -16.88 -10.96 -8.79
CA HIS A 184 -17.36 -12.30 -8.47
C HIS A 184 -17.02 -12.70 -7.05
N VAL A 185 -15.76 -12.52 -6.66
CA VAL A 185 -15.30 -12.80 -5.29
C VAL A 185 -16.05 -11.98 -4.26
N ARG A 186 -16.20 -10.67 -4.50
CA ARG A 186 -16.91 -9.77 -3.59
C ARG A 186 -18.37 -10.22 -3.37
N GLU A 187 -19.01 -10.74 -4.41
CA GLU A 187 -20.38 -11.25 -4.36
C GLU A 187 -20.49 -12.68 -3.79
N GLY A 188 -19.37 -13.24 -3.30
CA GLY A 188 -19.32 -14.59 -2.75
C GLY A 188 -19.41 -15.70 -3.81
N LYS A 189 -19.25 -15.37 -5.09
CA LYS A 189 -19.25 -16.36 -6.18
C LYS A 189 -17.95 -17.15 -6.17
N GLU A 190 -18.06 -18.43 -6.49
CA GLU A 190 -16.89 -19.30 -6.58
C GLU A 190 -16.03 -18.97 -7.80
N ILE A 191 -14.71 -19.06 -7.61
CA ILE A 191 -13.72 -18.93 -8.67
C ILE A 191 -13.37 -20.32 -9.21
N MET A 192 -13.66 -20.55 -10.49
CA MET A 192 -13.34 -21.80 -11.18
C MET A 192 -11.96 -21.72 -11.84
N HIS A 193 -11.31 -22.88 -11.97
CA HIS A 193 -10.07 -22.99 -12.74
C HIS A 193 -10.33 -22.65 -14.21
N GLY A 194 -9.37 -22.00 -14.86
CA GLY A 194 -9.51 -21.60 -16.25
C GLY A 194 -8.61 -20.44 -16.64
N ASP A 195 -8.52 -20.21 -17.94
CA ASP A 195 -7.87 -19.05 -18.54
C ASP A 195 -8.96 -18.07 -19.03
N PHE A 196 -8.91 -16.86 -18.50
CA PHE A 196 -9.82 -15.77 -18.82
C PHE A 196 -9.06 -14.62 -19.52
N GLY A 197 -7.92 -14.89 -20.15
CA GLY A 197 -7.08 -13.93 -20.86
C GLY A 197 -6.11 -13.23 -19.91
N LYS A 198 -6.50 -12.06 -19.38
CA LYS A 198 -5.64 -11.31 -18.42
C LYS A 198 -5.65 -11.89 -17.01
N ALA A 199 -6.56 -12.83 -16.72
CA ALA A 199 -6.64 -13.52 -15.45
C ALA A 199 -6.66 -15.03 -15.68
N GLN A 200 -5.86 -15.79 -14.94
CA GLN A 200 -5.83 -17.24 -14.99
C GLN A 200 -5.92 -17.83 -13.59
N ILE A 201 -6.64 -18.93 -13.43
CA ILE A 201 -6.73 -19.69 -12.18
C ILE A 201 -6.26 -21.11 -12.42
N ILE A 202 -5.19 -21.49 -11.73
CA ILE A 202 -4.46 -22.74 -11.93
C ILE A 202 -4.35 -23.54 -10.64
N SER A 203 -4.09 -24.84 -10.77
CA SER A 203 -3.77 -25.67 -9.61
C SER A 203 -2.32 -25.47 -9.18
N LYS A 204 -2.01 -25.87 -7.93
CA LYS A 204 -0.62 -25.93 -7.44
C LYS A 204 0.31 -26.79 -8.30
N GLY A 205 -0.22 -27.80 -8.99
CA GLY A 205 0.55 -28.68 -9.87
C GLY A 205 1.00 -28.02 -11.17
N ASP A 206 0.30 -26.96 -11.59
CA ASP A 206 0.56 -26.26 -12.85
C ASP A 206 1.52 -25.08 -12.67
N VAL A 207 2.00 -24.83 -11.44
CA VAL A 207 2.93 -23.74 -11.14
C VAL A 207 4.31 -24.08 -11.71
N THR A 208 4.79 -23.25 -12.63
CA THR A 208 6.13 -23.38 -13.21
C THR A 208 7.10 -22.37 -12.60
N GLN A 209 8.41 -22.63 -12.70
CA GLN A 209 9.42 -21.66 -12.23
C GLN A 209 9.38 -20.34 -13.00
N PRO A 210 9.26 -20.31 -14.35
CA PRO A 210 9.15 -19.06 -15.10
C PRO A 210 7.98 -18.19 -14.62
N LEU A 211 6.81 -18.80 -14.37
CA LEU A 211 5.62 -18.10 -13.90
C LEU A 211 5.87 -17.23 -12.67
N VAL A 212 6.56 -17.78 -11.65
CA VAL A 212 6.81 -17.06 -10.40
C VAL A 212 8.03 -16.14 -10.48
N LEU A 213 8.99 -16.41 -11.38
CA LEU A 213 10.20 -15.62 -11.54
C LEU A 213 10.01 -14.37 -12.41
N GLU A 214 9.04 -14.42 -13.34
CA GLU A 214 8.62 -13.34 -14.24
C GLU A 214 7.49 -12.47 -13.64
N ALA A 215 6.93 -12.88 -12.51
CA ALA A 215 5.97 -12.06 -11.79
C ALA A 215 6.65 -10.80 -11.24
N ASP A 216 6.03 -9.64 -11.44
CA ASP A 216 6.47 -8.41 -10.78
C ASP A 216 6.33 -8.55 -9.26
N GLN A 217 5.25 -9.23 -8.84
CA GLN A 217 5.00 -9.51 -7.44
C GLN A 217 4.31 -10.85 -7.20
N VAL A 218 4.84 -11.61 -6.25
CA VAL A 218 4.15 -12.76 -5.66
C VAL A 218 3.41 -12.32 -4.39
N LEU A 219 2.13 -12.67 -4.29
CA LEU A 219 1.28 -12.39 -3.13
C LEU A 219 0.85 -13.66 -2.42
N VAL A 220 0.89 -13.63 -1.09
CA VAL A 220 0.53 -14.74 -0.20
C VAL A 220 -0.28 -14.23 1.00
N GLY A 221 -0.83 -15.13 1.82
CA GLY A 221 -1.61 -14.76 3.00
C GLY A 221 -0.75 -14.52 4.23
N THR A 222 0.08 -15.50 4.59
CA THR A 222 0.73 -15.53 5.90
C THR A 222 2.20 -15.11 5.86
N ASN A 223 2.72 -14.58 6.97
CA ASN A 223 4.15 -14.28 7.10
C ASN A 223 5.02 -15.53 7.00
N ARG A 224 4.53 -16.68 7.46
CA ARG A 224 5.22 -17.97 7.33
C ARG A 224 5.40 -18.35 5.87
N THR A 225 4.33 -18.29 5.08
CA THR A 225 4.40 -18.54 3.63
C THR A 225 5.29 -17.51 2.95
N ARG A 226 5.15 -16.22 3.30
CA ARG A 226 5.97 -15.14 2.75
C ARG A 226 7.48 -15.43 2.90
N ARG A 227 7.91 -15.82 4.10
CA ARG A 227 9.33 -16.16 4.37
C ARG A 227 9.79 -17.34 3.51
N ARG A 228 9.02 -18.44 3.52
CA ARG A 228 9.33 -19.64 2.72
C ARG A 228 9.44 -19.34 1.23
N TYR A 229 8.50 -18.56 0.68
CA TYR A 229 8.50 -18.20 -0.74
C TYR A 229 9.65 -17.26 -1.09
N ASN A 230 9.97 -16.30 -0.23
CA ASN A 230 11.15 -15.45 -0.43
C ASN A 230 12.44 -16.28 -0.48
N GLN A 231 12.65 -17.21 0.46
CA GLN A 231 13.80 -18.11 0.44
C GLN A 231 13.84 -18.94 -0.84
N ARG A 232 12.71 -19.55 -1.23
CA ARG A 232 12.63 -20.36 -2.45
C ARG A 232 12.90 -19.56 -3.73
N LEU A 233 12.33 -18.36 -3.83
CA LEU A 233 12.55 -17.48 -4.99
C LEU A 233 14.00 -17.01 -5.08
N ARG A 234 14.68 -16.82 -3.94
CA ARG A 234 16.12 -16.55 -3.91
C ARG A 234 16.94 -17.71 -4.44
N GLU A 235 16.66 -18.93 -3.96
CA GLU A 235 17.33 -20.15 -4.44
C GLU A 235 17.14 -20.32 -5.96
N LEU A 236 15.93 -20.14 -6.46
CA LEU A 236 15.61 -20.24 -7.89
C LEU A 236 16.33 -19.19 -8.74
N LYS A 237 16.62 -18.01 -8.17
CA LYS A 237 17.43 -16.96 -8.80
C LYS A 237 18.94 -17.15 -8.62
N GLY A 238 19.37 -18.25 -7.99
CA GLY A 238 20.78 -18.61 -7.83
C GLY A 238 21.49 -17.93 -6.67
N PHE A 239 20.77 -17.29 -5.75
CA PHE A 239 21.37 -16.72 -4.54
C PHE A 239 21.71 -17.83 -3.54
N THR A 240 22.90 -17.77 -2.98
CA THR A 240 23.44 -18.81 -2.08
C THR A 240 23.73 -18.30 -0.66
N SER A 241 23.71 -16.98 -0.46
CA SER A 241 23.97 -16.37 0.85
C SER A 241 22.70 -16.20 1.68
N GLU A 242 22.82 -16.31 3.01
CA GLU A 242 21.74 -16.04 3.95
C GLU A 242 21.31 -14.56 3.97
N TYR A 243 22.25 -13.65 3.70
CA TYR A 243 22.01 -12.21 3.65
C TYR A 243 21.92 -11.67 2.22
N PRO A 244 21.40 -10.44 2.00
CA PRO A 244 21.17 -9.91 0.67
C PRO A 244 22.44 -9.71 -0.17
N GLN A 245 22.35 -10.06 -1.46
CA GLN A 245 23.41 -9.95 -2.47
C GLN A 245 23.01 -8.96 -3.57
N SER A 246 23.97 -8.55 -4.43
CA SER A 246 23.64 -7.74 -5.62
C SER A 246 22.60 -8.47 -6.48
N GLY A 247 21.55 -7.75 -6.88
CA GLY A 247 20.39 -8.28 -7.59
C GLY A 247 19.20 -8.64 -6.68
N ASP A 248 19.40 -8.76 -5.35
CA ASP A 248 18.29 -9.12 -4.45
C ASP A 248 17.19 -8.06 -4.43
N LYS A 249 15.94 -8.53 -4.33
CA LYS A 249 14.76 -7.68 -4.10
C LYS A 249 14.43 -7.63 -2.62
N LEU A 250 14.34 -6.41 -2.08
CA LEU A 250 14.08 -6.13 -0.68
C LEU A 250 12.81 -5.29 -0.51
N VAL A 251 12.13 -5.45 0.63
CA VAL A 251 11.04 -4.58 1.08
C VAL A 251 11.48 -3.83 2.33
N CYS A 252 11.29 -2.51 2.31
CA CYS A 252 11.59 -1.67 3.46
C CYS A 252 10.52 -1.84 4.54
N LEU A 253 10.90 -2.03 5.79
CA LEU A 253 9.99 -2.25 6.92
C LEU A 253 9.81 -1.01 7.81
N ARG A 254 10.66 0.01 7.66
CA ARG A 254 10.65 1.21 8.49
C ARG A 254 10.99 2.44 7.68
N ASN A 255 10.22 3.52 7.88
CA ASN A 255 10.50 4.79 7.23
C ASN A 255 11.86 5.36 7.65
N ASP A 256 12.60 5.91 6.70
CA ASP A 256 13.79 6.75 6.93
C ASP A 256 13.75 7.90 5.91
N PRO A 257 13.17 9.06 6.27
CA PRO A 257 13.01 10.19 5.37
C PRO A 257 14.34 10.74 4.84
N ALA A 258 15.43 10.67 5.64
CA ALA A 258 16.74 11.17 5.23
C ALA A 258 17.34 10.35 4.07
N LYS A 259 16.93 9.08 3.96
CA LYS A 259 17.32 8.16 2.88
C LYS A 259 16.21 7.96 1.84
N GLY A 260 15.06 8.63 1.99
CA GLY A 260 13.90 8.42 1.13
C GLY A 260 13.24 7.04 1.25
N LEU A 261 13.47 6.32 2.36
CA LEU A 261 12.91 4.99 2.58
C LEU A 261 11.48 5.08 3.12
N LEU A 262 10.56 4.35 2.50
CA LEU A 262 9.16 4.26 2.90
C LEU A 262 8.83 2.81 3.26
N ASN A 263 8.15 2.60 4.37
CA ASN A 263 7.65 1.28 4.76
C ASN A 263 6.75 0.70 3.66
N GLY A 264 7.02 -0.54 3.27
CA GLY A 264 6.36 -1.24 2.17
C GLY A 264 6.96 -0.96 0.78
N SER A 265 7.87 0.00 0.63
CA SER A 265 8.52 0.24 -0.67
C SER A 265 9.51 -0.87 -1.03
N LEU A 266 9.58 -1.18 -2.33
CA LEU A 266 10.44 -2.22 -2.89
C LEU A 266 11.71 -1.65 -3.50
N TRP A 267 12.80 -2.38 -3.31
CA TRP A 267 14.15 -1.95 -3.66
C TRP A 267 14.95 -3.09 -4.23
N GLN A 268 15.77 -2.79 -5.23
CA GLN A 268 16.74 -3.73 -5.77
C GLN A 268 18.15 -3.40 -5.26
N VAL A 269 18.88 -4.41 -4.79
CA VAL A 269 20.28 -4.27 -4.39
C VAL A 269 21.15 -4.11 -5.63
N MET A 270 21.85 -2.99 -5.74
CA MET A 270 22.81 -2.74 -6.82
C MET A 270 24.16 -3.34 -6.50
N SER A 271 24.66 -3.10 -5.30
CA SER A 271 25.97 -3.60 -4.87
C SER A 271 26.00 -3.83 -3.36
N SER A 272 26.72 -4.85 -2.93
CA SER A 272 27.01 -5.11 -1.53
C SER A 272 28.49 -4.83 -1.21
N SER A 273 28.76 -4.33 -0.01
CA SER A 273 30.13 -4.28 0.51
C SER A 273 30.71 -5.69 0.62
N LYS A 274 32.03 -5.83 0.43
CA LYS A 274 32.74 -7.11 0.69
C LYS A 274 32.38 -7.64 2.07
N GLU A 275 32.28 -8.96 2.17
CA GLU A 275 31.99 -9.63 3.43
C GLU A 275 33.05 -9.26 4.48
N THR A 276 32.57 -8.90 5.67
CA THR A 276 33.41 -8.63 6.83
C THR A 276 32.85 -9.37 8.04
N VAL A 277 33.67 -9.56 9.08
CA VAL A 277 33.25 -10.10 10.38
C VAL A 277 32.30 -9.18 11.16
N LYS A 278 32.03 -7.97 10.64
CA LYS A 278 31.12 -7.02 11.29
C LYS A 278 29.68 -7.52 11.20
N PRO A 279 28.85 -7.23 12.22
CA PRO A 279 27.43 -7.60 12.23
C PRO A 279 26.60 -6.87 11.15
N GLY A 280 27.15 -5.79 10.58
CA GLY A 280 26.48 -4.97 9.58
C GLY A 280 26.98 -5.22 8.16
N ILE A 281 26.08 -5.14 7.19
CA ILE A 281 26.38 -5.11 5.75
C ILE A 281 25.89 -3.78 5.15
N ASN A 282 26.74 -3.13 4.37
CA ASN A 282 26.36 -1.91 3.65
C ASN A 282 25.96 -2.26 2.23
N LEU A 283 24.81 -1.76 1.79
CA LEU A 283 24.28 -1.98 0.45
C LEU A 283 24.01 -0.64 -0.23
N MET A 284 24.19 -0.60 -1.54
CA MET A 284 23.59 0.41 -2.40
C MET A 284 22.35 -0.22 -3.03
N ILE A 285 21.21 0.45 -2.89
CA ILE A 285 19.92 0.00 -3.40
C ILE A 285 19.32 1.06 -4.31
N ARG A 286 18.48 0.65 -5.26
CA ARG A 286 17.65 1.55 -6.07
C ARG A 286 16.18 1.16 -5.92
N PRO A 287 15.24 2.10 -6.06
CA PRO A 287 13.82 1.76 -6.11
C PRO A 287 13.57 0.77 -7.23
N GLU A 288 12.62 -0.14 -7.03
CA GLU A 288 12.19 -1.05 -8.10
C GLU A 288 11.19 -0.40 -9.06
N ASP A 289 10.36 0.52 -8.57
CA ASP A 289 9.46 1.28 -9.42
C ASP A 289 10.22 2.44 -10.12
N ASP A 290 9.73 2.89 -11.28
CA ASP A 290 10.19 4.10 -12.00
C ASP A 290 9.83 5.41 -11.27
N ASP A 291 10.03 5.47 -9.96
CA ASP A 291 9.91 6.69 -9.16
C ASP A 291 11.13 7.58 -9.45
N MET A 292 11.03 8.41 -10.49
CA MET A 292 12.07 9.37 -10.94
C MET A 292 12.54 10.30 -9.81
N ASP A 293 11.75 10.47 -8.74
CA ASP A 293 12.11 11.30 -7.59
C ASP A 293 12.98 10.55 -6.55
N ARG A 294 13.05 9.21 -6.59
CA ARG A 294 13.89 8.44 -5.66
C ARG A 294 15.17 7.96 -6.33
N GLY A 295 16.27 8.60 -5.94
CA GLY A 295 17.61 8.13 -6.27
C GLY A 295 17.99 6.85 -5.53
N ALA A 296 19.17 6.32 -5.88
CA ALA A 296 19.78 5.22 -5.14
C ALA A 296 20.06 5.61 -3.68
N ALA A 297 19.83 4.68 -2.75
CA ALA A 297 20.07 4.88 -1.32
C ALA A 297 21.21 3.98 -0.82
N LYS A 298 21.97 4.48 0.15
CA LYS A 298 22.94 3.67 0.91
C LYS A 298 22.29 3.25 2.22
N ILE A 299 22.22 1.93 2.43
CA ILE A 299 21.62 1.35 3.63
C ILE A 299 22.62 0.47 4.37
N LYS A 300 22.38 0.29 5.67
CA LYS A 300 23.16 -0.59 6.52
C LYS A 300 22.24 -1.60 7.20
N LEU A 301 22.33 -2.86 6.79
CA LEU A 301 21.52 -3.95 7.34
C LEU A 301 22.27 -4.71 8.43
N LEU A 302 21.51 -5.31 9.34
CA LEU A 302 22.00 -6.23 10.35
C LEU A 302 21.93 -7.66 9.79
N LYS A 303 23.06 -8.36 9.71
CA LYS A 303 23.11 -9.73 9.14
C LYS A 303 22.20 -10.71 9.89
N ALA A 304 22.20 -10.65 11.23
CA ALA A 304 21.38 -11.51 12.08
C ALA A 304 19.87 -11.41 11.78
N ALA A 305 19.38 -10.29 11.21
CA ALA A 305 17.98 -10.16 10.81
C ALA A 305 17.59 -11.08 9.64
N PHE A 306 18.57 -11.57 8.89
CA PHE A 306 18.41 -12.48 7.76
C PHE A 306 18.88 -13.90 8.09
N GLU A 307 19.92 -14.05 8.90
CA GLU A 307 20.48 -15.35 9.32
C GLU A 307 19.59 -16.03 10.37
N ASN A 308 19.03 -15.26 11.31
CA ASN A 308 18.33 -15.81 12.48
C ASN A 308 16.95 -15.16 12.64
N VAL A 309 16.06 -15.45 11.69
CA VAL A 309 14.75 -14.79 11.53
C VAL A 309 13.80 -15.00 12.73
N GLU A 310 14.02 -16.04 13.53
CA GLU A 310 13.25 -16.33 14.76
C GLU A 310 13.93 -15.81 16.04
N GLY A 311 15.18 -15.36 15.95
CA GLY A 311 15.91 -14.80 17.08
C GLY A 311 15.41 -13.40 17.43
N GLU A 312 15.13 -13.15 18.71
CA GLU A 312 14.86 -11.79 19.17
C GLU A 312 16.13 -10.93 19.07
N ILE A 313 16.03 -9.82 18.36
CA ILE A 313 17.10 -8.82 18.25
C ILE A 313 16.72 -7.63 19.16
N PRO A 314 17.53 -7.31 20.18
CA PRO A 314 17.26 -6.17 21.06
C PRO A 314 17.09 -4.87 20.27
N TRP A 315 16.08 -4.07 20.63
CA TRP A 315 15.76 -2.82 19.95
C TRP A 315 16.95 -1.84 19.90
N SER A 316 17.75 -1.78 20.98
CA SER A 316 18.99 -0.98 21.06
C SER A 316 20.01 -1.33 19.96
N THR A 317 19.99 -2.57 19.47
CA THR A 317 20.79 -3.00 18.33
C THR A 317 20.09 -2.70 17.03
N ARG A 318 18.80 -3.08 16.90
CA ARG A 318 18.00 -2.91 15.69
C ARG A 318 17.90 -1.46 15.22
N LYS A 319 17.78 -0.48 16.14
CA LYS A 319 17.68 0.95 15.81
C LYS A 319 18.90 1.51 15.05
N ARG A 320 20.07 0.87 15.18
CA ARG A 320 21.32 1.29 14.52
C ARG A 320 21.42 0.86 13.05
N TYR A 321 20.43 0.11 12.57
CA TYR A 321 20.37 -0.45 11.22
C TYR A 321 19.08 -0.07 10.54
N ASP A 322 19.11 -0.13 9.22
CA ASP A 322 17.92 -0.01 8.39
C ASP A 322 17.16 -1.34 8.40
N GLU A 323 15.83 -1.27 8.42
CA GLU A 323 14.98 -2.45 8.54
C GLU A 323 14.41 -2.86 7.19
N PHE A 324 14.82 -4.04 6.74
CA PHE A 324 14.41 -4.63 5.47
C PHE A 324 14.15 -6.12 5.65
N ASP A 325 13.36 -6.66 4.72
CA ASP A 325 13.18 -8.09 4.52
C ASP A 325 13.24 -8.37 3.01
N TYR A 326 13.17 -9.62 2.60
CA TYR A 326 13.06 -9.98 1.19
C TYR A 326 11.69 -9.61 0.63
N GLY A 327 11.70 -9.03 -0.57
CA GLY A 327 10.52 -8.43 -1.22
C GLY A 327 9.93 -9.25 -2.36
N TYR A 328 10.47 -10.42 -2.70
CA TYR A 328 9.97 -11.26 -3.81
C TYR A 328 8.52 -11.71 -3.60
N ALA A 329 8.18 -12.07 -2.35
CA ALA A 329 6.83 -12.35 -1.93
C ALA A 329 6.40 -11.38 -0.82
N LEU A 330 5.16 -10.89 -0.91
CA LEU A 330 4.53 -10.02 0.09
C LEU A 330 3.22 -10.64 0.57
N THR A 331 2.83 -10.32 1.81
CA THR A 331 1.47 -10.64 2.25
C THR A 331 0.48 -9.67 1.61
N VAL A 332 -0.76 -10.10 1.36
CA VAL A 332 -1.81 -9.24 0.79
C VAL A 332 -2.04 -7.98 1.64
N HIS A 333 -1.98 -8.07 2.97
CA HIS A 333 -2.05 -6.91 3.87
C HIS A 333 -0.92 -5.90 3.61
N LYS A 334 0.32 -6.36 3.44
CA LYS A 334 1.46 -5.48 3.11
C LYS A 334 1.40 -4.92 1.68
N ALA A 335 0.61 -5.52 0.82
CA ALA A 335 0.40 -5.08 -0.56
C ALA A 335 -0.72 -4.04 -0.72
N GLN A 336 -1.46 -3.70 0.34
CA GLN A 336 -2.50 -2.66 0.30
C GLN A 336 -1.91 -1.31 -0.15
N GLY A 337 -2.64 -0.61 -1.02
CA GLY A 337 -2.17 0.64 -1.63
C GLY A 337 -1.05 0.49 -2.68
N SER A 338 -0.60 -0.73 -2.99
CA SER A 338 0.35 -1.01 -4.09
C SER A 338 -0.37 -1.57 -5.32
N GLN A 339 0.26 -1.52 -6.48
CA GLN A 339 -0.26 -2.07 -7.73
C GLN A 339 0.93 -2.52 -8.59
N TRP A 340 0.78 -3.65 -9.30
CA TRP A 340 1.78 -4.21 -10.22
C TRP A 340 1.12 -4.69 -11.51
N ASP A 341 1.88 -4.77 -12.60
CA ASP A 341 1.33 -5.20 -13.88
C ASP A 341 1.09 -6.72 -13.90
N ASN A 342 2.04 -7.51 -13.43
CA ASN A 342 1.95 -8.98 -13.37
C ASN A 342 2.02 -9.52 -11.94
N VAL A 343 0.91 -10.07 -11.45
CA VAL A 343 0.80 -10.62 -10.09
C VAL A 343 0.53 -12.12 -10.11
N VAL A 344 1.28 -12.86 -9.30
CA VAL A 344 0.98 -14.26 -8.97
C VAL A 344 0.49 -14.34 -7.52
N LEU A 345 -0.78 -14.71 -7.35
CA LEU A 345 -1.45 -14.83 -6.06
C LEU A 345 -1.55 -16.30 -5.66
N PHE A 346 -0.95 -16.68 -4.54
CA PHE A 346 -1.24 -17.96 -3.89
C PHE A 346 -2.42 -17.78 -2.95
N ASP A 347 -3.55 -18.43 -3.27
CA ASP A 347 -4.78 -18.32 -2.50
C ASP A 347 -4.59 -18.96 -1.11
N GLU A 348 -4.46 -18.09 -0.11
CA GLU A 348 -4.46 -18.44 1.31
C GLU A 348 -5.65 -17.83 2.04
N SER A 349 -6.74 -17.54 1.30
CA SER A 349 -7.97 -16.96 1.85
C SER A 349 -8.61 -17.81 2.94
N TRP A 350 -8.31 -19.12 2.97
CA TRP A 350 -8.68 -20.04 4.06
C TRP A 350 -8.17 -19.61 5.44
N ALA A 351 -7.09 -18.83 5.51
CA ALA A 351 -6.53 -18.30 6.76
C ALA A 351 -7.31 -17.08 7.28
N PHE A 352 -8.23 -16.53 6.49
CA PHE A 352 -8.97 -15.29 6.76
C PHE A 352 -10.47 -15.52 6.64
N ARG A 353 -11.01 -16.55 7.30
CA ARG A 353 -12.39 -17.04 7.09
C ARG A 353 -13.46 -15.94 7.16
N ASP A 354 -13.36 -15.03 8.13
CA ASP A 354 -14.36 -13.97 8.34
C ASP A 354 -14.25 -12.81 7.34
N THR A 355 -13.12 -12.71 6.63
CA THR A 355 -12.83 -11.65 5.67
C THR A 355 -12.35 -12.20 4.33
N ARG A 356 -12.71 -13.44 4.01
CA ARG A 356 -12.18 -14.22 2.89
C ARG A 356 -12.36 -13.50 1.56
N GLU A 357 -13.57 -13.03 1.31
CA GLU A 357 -13.95 -12.33 0.08
C GLU A 357 -13.20 -10.99 -0.02
N ARG A 358 -13.07 -10.25 1.09
CA ARG A 358 -12.31 -8.99 1.13
C ARG A 358 -10.82 -9.23 0.91
N TRP A 359 -10.27 -10.32 1.44
CA TRP A 359 -8.88 -10.70 1.26
C TRP A 359 -8.59 -11.00 -0.21
N LEU A 360 -9.39 -11.87 -0.83
CA LEU A 360 -9.26 -12.21 -2.25
C LEU A 360 -9.47 -10.97 -3.13
N TYR A 361 -10.51 -10.17 -2.86
CA TYR A 361 -10.78 -8.93 -3.57
C TYR A 361 -9.58 -7.96 -3.52
N THR A 362 -9.01 -7.76 -2.33
CA THR A 362 -7.83 -6.91 -2.14
C THR A 362 -6.65 -7.43 -2.93
N ALA A 363 -6.42 -8.74 -2.91
CA ALA A 363 -5.32 -9.39 -3.62
C ALA A 363 -5.46 -9.27 -5.14
N ILE A 364 -6.65 -9.58 -5.68
CA ILE A 364 -6.96 -9.52 -7.12
C ILE A 364 -6.76 -8.09 -7.64
N THR A 365 -7.23 -7.08 -6.89
CA THR A 365 -7.15 -5.68 -7.30
C THR A 365 -5.73 -5.09 -7.25
N ARG A 366 -4.71 -5.85 -6.82
CA ARG A 366 -3.31 -5.44 -6.93
C ARG A 366 -2.75 -5.60 -8.34
N ALA A 367 -3.36 -6.44 -9.17
CA ALA A 367 -2.94 -6.68 -10.55
C ALA A 367 -3.55 -5.64 -11.51
N ALA A 368 -2.73 -5.03 -12.36
CA ALA A 368 -3.18 -4.10 -13.39
C ALA A 368 -3.41 -4.79 -14.75
N GLU A 369 -2.47 -5.66 -15.17
CA GLU A 369 -2.45 -6.20 -16.54
C GLU A 369 -2.59 -7.73 -16.60
N ARG A 370 -1.95 -8.46 -15.67
CA ARG A 370 -1.95 -9.93 -15.61
C ARG A 370 -2.08 -10.41 -14.18
N LEU A 371 -2.96 -11.38 -13.98
CA LEU A 371 -3.17 -12.05 -12.71
C LEU A 371 -3.17 -13.56 -12.90
N THR A 372 -2.35 -14.26 -12.12
CA THR A 372 -2.47 -15.72 -11.97
C THR A 372 -2.80 -16.05 -10.53
N ILE A 373 -3.90 -16.76 -10.29
CA ILE A 373 -4.29 -17.29 -8.97
C ILE A 373 -3.95 -18.77 -8.91
N VAL A 374 -3.22 -19.17 -7.89
CA VAL A 374 -2.91 -20.56 -7.58
C VAL A 374 -3.81 -21.03 -6.43
N ARG A 375 -4.68 -22.02 -6.68
CA ARG A 375 -5.65 -22.56 -5.71
C ARG A 375 -5.36 -24.03 -5.37
#